data_AF-A0A835DS13-F1
#
_entry.id   AF-A0A835DS13-F1
#
_cell.length_a   1.000
_cell.length_b   1.000
_cell.length_c   1.000
_cell.angle_alpha   90.00
_cell.angle_beta   90.00
_cell.angle_gamma   90.00
#
_symmetry.space_group_name_H-M   'P 1'
#
loop_
_entity.id
_entity.type
_entity.pdbx_description
1 polymer ?
#
loop_
_entity_poly.entity_id
_entity_poly.type
_entity_poly.pdbx_seq_one_letter_code
_entity_poly.pdbx_strand_id
1 'polypeptide(L)'
;MAAAILRRVTHTTTTAAAAAAPRVSPLPLLARGVSDSTDTITVETSAPFMNHIVDPPSRSVTTTPHELLTFFRDMSVMRRSEIAADSLYKSKLIRGFCHLYDGQEAVAVGMEAAITRRDAIITAYRDHCLYLARGGDLVSAFAELMGRRDGCSRGKGGSMHFYKRDANFFGGHGIVGAQVPLGCGIAFAQRYRKEGTVTFDLYGDGAANQGQLFEALNMAALWKLPVILVCENNHYGMGTAEWKASKSPAYYKRGDYVPGLKVDGMDVLAVKQACKFAKDHALENGPIILEMDTYRYHGHSMSDPGSTYRTRDEIAGIRQDMEKEIRKEVDAAIAKAKESPMPDASELFTNVYVNDCGLEWRLRFKSKIETSIAGTKGKGSCVDSVHPLLQYSFSNGGWGAALADIYARKADILLRGYIGWNTRRALQVMDKVFPKDSPVQPSLVIVYFGGNDSIAAHSSGLGPHVPIDEYIDNMRKIAEHLKSLSDKTRVIFLSCPPLNEEMLRSSTSSTILSEIVRTNETCRVYSDACVALCKEMKLKVVDLWHAMQKREDWMTACFTDGLHLSEEGSNIVVEEILKVLKEADDEWEPRLHWKALPTEFAEDSPYDLVSFAGDATVNPSEWTIHRKIPWD
;
A
#
# COMPACT_ATOMS: atom_id res chain seq x y z
N MET A 1 -43.33 -6.03 3.24
CA MET A 1 -43.97 -5.23 2.16
C MET A 1 -43.44 -5.69 0.79
N ALA A 2 -43.52 -6.99 0.49
CA ALA A 2 -42.94 -7.65 -0.70
C ALA A 2 -43.97 -8.50 -1.47
N ALA A 3 -45.23 -8.06 -1.48
CA ALA A 3 -46.33 -8.69 -2.22
C ALA A 3 -46.85 -7.82 -3.39
N ALA A 4 -46.16 -6.73 -3.73
CA ALA A 4 -46.66 -5.74 -4.69
C ALA A 4 -46.25 -5.99 -6.16
N ILE A 5 -45.28 -6.87 -6.43
CA ILE A 5 -44.71 -7.02 -7.79
C ILE A 5 -45.44 -8.06 -8.66
N LEU A 6 -46.40 -8.82 -8.13
CA LEU A 6 -47.11 -9.89 -8.88
C LEU A 6 -48.60 -9.65 -9.14
N ARG A 7 -49.09 -8.42 -8.99
CA ARG A 7 -50.45 -8.05 -9.42
C ARG A 7 -50.44 -6.70 -10.14
N ARG A 8 -50.18 -6.73 -11.45
CA ARG A 8 -50.68 -5.75 -12.46
C ARG A 8 -50.19 -6.17 -13.84
N VAL A 9 -50.86 -7.16 -14.43
CA VAL A 9 -50.91 -7.35 -15.88
C VAL A 9 -52.30 -6.90 -16.29
N THR A 10 -52.42 -5.73 -16.89
CA THR A 10 -53.68 -5.26 -17.47
C THR A 10 -53.82 -5.86 -18.87
N HIS A 11 -54.60 -6.92 -19.00
CA HIS A 11 -55.19 -7.32 -20.28
C HIS A 11 -56.51 -6.58 -20.46
N THR A 12 -56.60 -5.78 -21.50
CA THR A 12 -57.85 -5.17 -21.98
C THR A 12 -58.66 -6.20 -22.78
N THR A 13 -59.85 -6.59 -22.29
CA THR A 13 -61.07 -6.86 -23.11
C THR A 13 -62.31 -7.20 -22.25
N THR A 14 -63.31 -6.31 -22.35
CA THR A 14 -64.80 -6.49 -22.41
C THR A 14 -65.57 -7.59 -21.64
N THR A 15 -66.47 -7.08 -20.76
CA THR A 15 -67.88 -7.45 -20.46
C THR A 15 -68.31 -8.82 -19.88
N ALA A 16 -68.84 -8.72 -18.65
CA ALA A 16 -70.14 -9.20 -18.14
C ALA A 16 -70.31 -10.59 -17.46
N ALA A 17 -71.15 -10.53 -16.42
CA ALA A 17 -71.91 -11.56 -15.68
C ALA A 17 -71.26 -12.24 -14.46
N ALA A 18 -71.96 -12.09 -13.33
CA ALA A 18 -71.69 -12.72 -12.04
C ALA A 18 -72.26 -14.16 -11.98
N ALA A 19 -71.48 -15.11 -11.46
CA ALA A 19 -71.97 -16.39 -10.94
C ALA A 19 -70.95 -17.04 -9.99
N ALA A 20 -71.48 -17.87 -9.10
CA ALA A 20 -70.91 -18.42 -7.86
C ALA A 20 -69.52 -19.08 -7.93
N ALA A 21 -68.79 -18.99 -6.80
CA ALA A 21 -67.50 -19.61 -6.58
C ALA A 21 -67.55 -21.15 -6.52
N PRO A 22 -66.73 -21.88 -7.29
CA PRO A 22 -66.46 -23.28 -7.05
C PRO A 22 -65.17 -23.48 -6.23
N ARG A 23 -65.21 -24.51 -5.38
CA ARG A 23 -64.09 -24.99 -4.54
C ARG A 23 -62.87 -25.31 -5.39
N VAL A 24 -61.73 -24.68 -5.07
CA VAL A 24 -60.44 -24.95 -5.71
C VAL A 24 -59.86 -26.26 -5.17
N SER A 25 -59.78 -27.26 -6.04
CA SER A 25 -58.93 -28.45 -5.84
C SER A 25 -57.46 -28.04 -5.96
N PRO A 26 -56.53 -28.61 -5.17
CA PRO A 26 -55.11 -28.30 -5.31
C PRO A 26 -54.60 -28.79 -6.67
N LEU A 27 -54.29 -27.86 -7.57
CA LEU A 27 -53.62 -28.16 -8.82
C LEU A 27 -52.20 -28.69 -8.51
N PRO A 28 -51.73 -29.75 -9.18
CA PRO A 28 -50.36 -30.23 -9.02
C PRO A 28 -49.37 -29.13 -9.36
N LEU A 29 -48.30 -28.98 -8.57
CA LEU A 29 -47.12 -28.19 -8.90
C LEU A 29 -46.47 -28.79 -10.16
N LEU A 30 -46.96 -28.43 -11.33
CA LEU A 30 -46.27 -28.66 -12.58
C LEU A 30 -45.04 -27.76 -12.58
N ALA A 31 -43.88 -28.41 -12.58
CA ALA A 31 -42.58 -27.83 -12.87
C ALA A 31 -42.67 -27.04 -14.18
N ARG A 32 -42.93 -25.73 -14.11
CA ARG A 32 -42.75 -24.82 -15.24
C ARG A 32 -41.26 -24.53 -15.34
N GLY A 33 -40.66 -25.00 -16.42
CA GLY A 33 -39.30 -24.63 -16.80
C GLY A 33 -39.13 -23.11 -16.80
N VAL A 34 -37.88 -22.68 -16.60
CA VAL A 34 -37.45 -21.29 -16.76
C VAL A 34 -37.97 -20.79 -18.13
N SER A 35 -38.66 -19.65 -18.16
CA SER A 35 -39.27 -19.15 -19.39
C SER A 35 -38.17 -18.65 -20.34
N ASP A 36 -37.98 -19.34 -21.47
CA ASP A 36 -37.10 -18.91 -22.57
C ASP A 36 -37.77 -17.90 -23.53
N SER A 37 -38.95 -17.39 -23.16
CA SER A 37 -39.64 -16.36 -23.97
C SER A 37 -38.81 -15.08 -24.06
N THR A 38 -38.56 -14.67 -25.30
CA THR A 38 -37.95 -13.40 -25.69
C THR A 38 -38.99 -12.31 -25.97
N ASP A 39 -40.26 -12.56 -25.65
CA ASP A 39 -41.33 -11.59 -25.89
C ASP A 39 -41.09 -10.35 -25.02
N THR A 40 -41.15 -9.19 -25.65
CA THR A 40 -40.94 -7.92 -24.96
C THR A 40 -42.13 -7.59 -24.07
N ILE A 41 -41.84 -7.26 -22.83
CA ILE A 41 -42.80 -6.70 -21.87
C ILE A 41 -42.33 -5.33 -21.44
N THR A 42 -43.28 -4.48 -21.06
CA THR A 42 -43.01 -3.14 -20.55
C THR A 42 -43.35 -3.09 -19.07
N VAL A 43 -42.39 -2.64 -18.27
CA VAL A 43 -42.53 -2.51 -16.82
C VAL A 43 -42.22 -1.07 -16.42
N GLU A 44 -43.02 -0.51 -15.52
CA GLU A 44 -42.76 0.80 -14.93
C GLU A 44 -41.85 0.67 -13.71
N THR A 45 -40.90 1.59 -13.55
CA THR A 45 -40.04 1.66 -12.36
C THR A 45 -40.87 1.92 -11.09
N SER A 46 -40.41 1.36 -9.97
CA SER A 46 -41.01 1.49 -8.63
C SER A 46 -41.28 2.94 -8.22
N ALA A 47 -40.32 3.82 -8.51
CA ALA A 47 -40.33 5.24 -8.15
C ALA A 47 -39.87 6.13 -9.32
N PRO A 48 -40.29 7.42 -9.35
CA PRO A 48 -39.71 8.40 -10.25
C PRO A 48 -38.25 8.72 -9.93
N PHE A 49 -37.45 9.02 -10.95
CA PHE A 49 -36.11 9.58 -10.77
C PHE A 49 -36.22 11.01 -10.26
N MET A 50 -35.47 11.36 -9.22
CA MET A 50 -35.25 12.77 -8.87
C MET A 50 -34.04 13.29 -9.63
N ASN A 51 -34.10 14.51 -10.11
CA ASN A 51 -33.11 15.05 -11.04
C ASN A 51 -32.46 16.34 -10.55
N HIS A 52 -31.28 16.61 -11.11
CA HIS A 52 -30.50 17.82 -10.91
C HIS A 52 -29.92 18.26 -12.24
N ILE A 53 -30.42 19.39 -12.78
CA ILE A 53 -29.94 20.03 -14.02
C ILE A 53 -29.94 19.09 -15.24
N VAL A 54 -30.85 18.10 -15.27
CA VAL A 54 -31.05 17.19 -16.40
C VAL A 54 -32.48 16.65 -16.39
N ASP A 55 -33.09 16.44 -17.55
CA ASP A 55 -34.40 15.77 -17.61
C ASP A 55 -34.23 14.27 -17.36
N PRO A 56 -35.03 13.66 -16.46
CA PRO A 56 -34.89 12.24 -16.15
C PRO A 56 -35.35 11.34 -17.32
N PRO A 57 -34.81 10.12 -17.43
CA PRO A 57 -35.26 9.16 -18.43
C PRO A 57 -36.70 8.70 -18.19
N SER A 58 -37.29 8.09 -19.23
CA SER A 58 -38.58 7.40 -19.11
C SER A 58 -38.54 6.34 -18.01
N ARG A 59 -39.65 6.22 -17.27
CA ARG A 59 -39.90 5.18 -16.28
C ARG A 59 -40.40 3.87 -16.89
N SER A 60 -40.79 3.92 -18.15
CA SER A 60 -41.23 2.77 -18.91
C SER A 60 -40.02 2.02 -19.46
N VAL A 61 -39.77 0.82 -18.95
CA VAL A 61 -38.60 -0.01 -19.30
C VAL A 61 -39.07 -1.24 -20.07
N THR A 62 -38.52 -1.43 -21.27
CA THR A 62 -38.74 -2.66 -22.06
C THR A 62 -37.75 -3.74 -21.62
N THR A 63 -38.26 -4.93 -21.34
CA THR A 63 -37.48 -6.11 -20.91
C THR A 63 -38.12 -7.40 -21.44
N THR A 64 -37.59 -8.56 -21.07
CA THR A 64 -38.14 -9.87 -21.42
C THR A 64 -38.22 -10.76 -20.17
N PRO A 65 -39.10 -11.78 -20.13
CA PRO A 65 -39.10 -12.77 -19.06
C PRO A 65 -37.72 -13.42 -18.85
N HIS A 66 -36.99 -13.69 -19.94
CA HIS A 66 -35.64 -14.25 -19.89
C HIS A 66 -34.64 -13.33 -19.17
N GLU A 67 -34.65 -12.04 -19.50
CA GLU A 67 -33.79 -11.04 -18.84
C GLU A 67 -34.11 -10.91 -17.35
N LEU A 68 -35.40 -10.85 -16.99
CA LEU A 68 -35.82 -10.79 -15.58
C LEU A 68 -35.41 -12.03 -14.78
N LEU A 69 -35.50 -13.21 -15.38
CA LEU A 69 -35.04 -14.46 -14.75
C LEU A 69 -33.52 -14.48 -14.59
N THR A 70 -32.78 -13.89 -15.54
CA THR A 70 -31.32 -13.70 -15.43
C THR A 70 -30.99 -12.77 -14.27
N PHE A 71 -31.65 -11.61 -14.17
CA PHE A 71 -31.46 -10.69 -13.04
C PHE A 71 -31.75 -11.35 -11.70
N PHE A 72 -32.86 -12.08 -11.62
CA PHE A 72 -33.22 -12.81 -10.40
C PHE A 72 -32.15 -13.85 -10.03
N ARG A 73 -31.66 -14.62 -11.01
CA ARG A 73 -30.61 -15.62 -10.79
C ARG A 73 -29.32 -14.95 -10.31
N ASP A 74 -28.86 -13.92 -10.98
CA ASP A 74 -27.58 -13.27 -10.68
C ASP A 74 -27.59 -12.59 -9.31
N MET A 75 -28.65 -11.84 -8.98
CA MET A 75 -28.82 -11.27 -7.65
C MET A 75 -28.90 -12.36 -6.56
N SER A 76 -29.53 -13.50 -6.85
CA SER A 76 -29.63 -14.61 -5.90
C SER A 76 -28.28 -15.31 -5.68
N VAL A 77 -27.47 -15.47 -6.73
CA VAL A 77 -26.08 -15.99 -6.62
C VAL A 77 -25.22 -15.04 -5.79
N MET A 78 -25.28 -13.74 -6.08
CA MET A 78 -24.59 -12.69 -5.32
C MET A 78 -24.96 -12.73 -3.83
N ARG A 79 -26.26 -12.69 -3.51
CA ARG A 79 -26.78 -12.80 -2.14
C ARG A 79 -26.24 -14.04 -1.44
N ARG A 80 -26.33 -15.20 -2.11
CA ARG A 80 -25.92 -16.47 -1.51
C ARG A 80 -24.41 -16.53 -1.31
N SER A 81 -23.63 -15.97 -2.22
CA SER A 81 -22.18 -15.85 -2.12
C SER A 81 -21.78 -15.07 -0.88
N GLU A 82 -22.40 -13.92 -0.65
CA GLU A 82 -22.12 -13.06 0.51
C GLU A 82 -22.51 -13.71 1.85
N ILE A 83 -23.68 -14.37 1.92
CA ILE A 83 -24.09 -15.15 3.10
C ILE A 83 -23.10 -16.28 3.39
N ALA A 84 -22.55 -16.92 2.36
CA ALA A 84 -21.54 -17.94 2.53
C ALA A 84 -20.20 -17.35 2.98
N ALA A 85 -19.81 -16.17 2.48
CA ALA A 85 -18.63 -15.44 2.94
C ALA A 85 -18.73 -15.07 4.44
N ASP A 86 -19.91 -14.64 4.93
CA ASP A 86 -20.16 -14.45 6.37
C ASP A 86 -19.86 -15.72 7.18
N SER A 87 -20.39 -16.85 6.72
CA SER A 87 -20.19 -18.15 7.38
C SER A 87 -18.72 -18.58 7.39
N LEU A 88 -18.03 -18.40 6.26
CA LEU A 88 -16.60 -18.71 6.12
C LEU A 88 -15.73 -17.81 7.01
N TYR A 89 -16.07 -16.52 7.13
CA TYR A 89 -15.39 -15.59 8.03
C TYR A 89 -15.56 -15.99 9.49
N LYS A 90 -16.79 -16.32 9.92
CA LYS A 90 -17.07 -16.83 11.27
C LYS A 90 -16.30 -18.11 11.58
N SER A 91 -16.11 -18.97 10.58
CA SER A 91 -15.29 -20.19 10.67
C SER A 91 -13.77 -19.95 10.57
N LYS A 92 -13.31 -18.69 10.49
CA LYS A 92 -11.90 -18.28 10.39
C LYS A 92 -11.18 -18.68 9.10
N LEU A 93 -11.92 -19.09 8.07
CA LEU A 93 -11.36 -19.36 6.74
C LEU A 93 -11.11 -18.07 5.96
N ILE A 94 -11.90 -17.02 6.21
CA ILE A 94 -11.64 -15.66 5.73
C ILE A 94 -11.12 -14.84 6.93
N ARG A 95 -10.12 -13.99 6.70
CA ARG A 95 -9.48 -13.15 7.73
C ARG A 95 -9.38 -11.70 7.26
N GLY A 96 -8.99 -10.80 8.17
CA GLY A 96 -8.83 -9.38 7.84
C GLY A 96 -10.16 -8.69 7.62
N PHE A 97 -10.27 -7.88 6.57
CA PHE A 97 -11.52 -7.22 6.19
C PHE A 97 -12.40 -8.14 5.34
N CYS A 98 -13.72 -7.99 5.47
CA CYS A 98 -14.72 -8.63 4.63
C CYS A 98 -15.98 -7.75 4.62
N HIS A 99 -16.31 -7.16 3.47
CA HIS A 99 -17.41 -6.20 3.31
C HIS A 99 -18.47 -6.77 2.36
N LEU A 100 -19.58 -7.24 2.93
CA LEU A 100 -20.61 -7.98 2.18
C LEU A 100 -21.57 -7.05 1.41
N TYR A 101 -21.76 -7.29 0.13
CA TYR A 101 -22.60 -6.44 -0.74
C TYR A 101 -24.10 -6.81 -0.70
N ASP A 102 -24.51 -7.69 0.22
CA ASP A 102 -25.87 -8.18 0.27
C ASP A 102 -26.90 -7.09 0.65
N GLY A 103 -27.92 -6.96 -0.18
CA GLY A 103 -28.91 -5.87 -0.16
C GLY A 103 -28.72 -4.83 -1.28
N GLN A 104 -27.54 -4.79 -1.91
CA GLN A 104 -27.20 -3.84 -2.98
C GLN A 104 -27.16 -4.47 -4.38
N GLU A 105 -27.55 -5.74 -4.53
CA GLU A 105 -27.34 -6.52 -5.76
C GLU A 105 -28.03 -5.92 -7.00
N ALA A 106 -29.14 -5.21 -6.80
CA ALA A 106 -29.85 -4.52 -7.88
C ALA A 106 -28.98 -3.43 -8.53
N VAL A 107 -28.09 -2.78 -7.76
CA VAL A 107 -27.12 -1.80 -8.29
C VAL A 107 -26.13 -2.48 -9.24
N ALA A 108 -25.49 -3.55 -8.79
CA ALA A 108 -24.50 -4.28 -9.59
C ALA A 108 -25.12 -4.89 -10.87
N VAL A 109 -26.25 -5.60 -10.74
CA VAL A 109 -26.91 -6.28 -11.87
C VAL A 109 -27.54 -5.27 -12.84
N GLY A 110 -28.22 -4.25 -12.33
CA GLY A 110 -28.87 -3.24 -13.17
C GLY A 110 -27.84 -2.42 -13.95
N MET A 111 -26.73 -2.04 -13.31
CA MET A 111 -25.64 -1.34 -13.98
C MET A 111 -25.00 -2.21 -15.06
N GLU A 112 -24.68 -3.47 -14.77
CA GLU A 112 -24.07 -4.36 -15.76
C GLU A 112 -24.99 -4.57 -16.98
N ALA A 113 -26.30 -4.67 -16.76
CA ALA A 113 -27.29 -4.83 -17.82
C ALA A 113 -27.42 -3.60 -18.76
N ALA A 114 -26.87 -2.45 -18.36
CA ALA A 114 -26.92 -1.21 -19.13
C ALA A 114 -25.62 -0.91 -19.91
N ILE A 115 -24.56 -1.68 -19.68
CA ILE A 115 -23.21 -1.36 -20.19
C ILE A 115 -22.62 -2.54 -20.97
N THR A 116 -21.38 -2.36 -21.44
CA THR A 116 -20.61 -3.40 -22.13
C THR A 116 -19.34 -3.74 -21.34
N ARG A 117 -18.68 -4.84 -21.70
CA ARG A 117 -17.37 -5.20 -21.13
C ARG A 117 -16.24 -4.22 -21.47
N ARG A 118 -16.45 -3.34 -22.46
CA ARG A 118 -15.51 -2.27 -22.83
C ARG A 118 -15.64 -1.04 -21.93
N ASP A 119 -16.79 -0.81 -21.32
CA ASP A 119 -16.97 0.23 -20.30
C ASP A 119 -16.23 -0.18 -19.03
N ALA A 120 -15.66 0.79 -18.31
CA ALA A 120 -14.87 0.55 -17.12
C ALA A 120 -15.71 0.68 -15.84
N ILE A 121 -15.38 -0.11 -14.82
CA ILE A 121 -15.91 0.04 -13.46
C ILE A 121 -14.74 0.11 -12.48
N ILE A 122 -14.80 1.07 -11.55
CA ILE A 122 -13.93 1.17 -10.38
C ILE A 122 -14.78 1.46 -9.14
N THR A 123 -14.44 0.88 -7.99
CA THR A 123 -15.22 1.04 -6.76
C THR A 123 -14.35 1.02 -5.50
N ALA A 124 -14.96 1.19 -4.33
CA ALA A 124 -14.32 0.99 -3.03
C ALA A 124 -14.21 -0.51 -2.68
N TYR A 125 -13.92 -0.83 -1.43
CA TYR A 125 -13.66 -2.18 -0.92
C TYR A 125 -14.88 -3.12 -0.79
N ARG A 126 -16.09 -2.71 -1.23
CA ARG A 126 -17.30 -3.55 -1.20
C ARG A 126 -17.60 -4.03 -2.62
N ASP A 127 -16.75 -4.89 -3.14
CA ASP A 127 -16.55 -5.08 -4.58
C ASP A 127 -16.86 -6.51 -5.07
N HIS A 128 -17.16 -7.46 -4.19
CA HIS A 128 -17.33 -8.88 -4.55
C HIS A 128 -18.41 -9.08 -5.63
N CYS A 129 -19.60 -8.49 -5.45
CA CYS A 129 -20.71 -8.62 -6.39
C CYS A 129 -20.44 -7.86 -7.70
N LEU A 130 -19.69 -6.76 -7.67
CA LEU A 130 -19.25 -6.06 -8.87
C LEU A 130 -18.24 -6.90 -9.66
N TYR A 131 -17.33 -7.59 -8.99
CA TYR A 131 -16.43 -8.56 -9.63
C TYR A 131 -17.20 -9.70 -10.31
N LEU A 132 -18.20 -10.28 -9.63
CA LEU A 132 -19.07 -11.33 -10.22
C LEU A 132 -19.87 -10.78 -11.41
N ALA A 133 -20.47 -9.59 -11.28
CA ALA A 133 -21.15 -8.91 -12.38
C ALA A 133 -20.21 -8.68 -13.57
N ARG A 134 -18.94 -8.36 -13.29
CA ARG A 134 -17.83 -8.21 -14.27
C ARG A 134 -17.30 -9.52 -14.86
N GLY A 135 -17.99 -10.64 -14.62
CA GLY A 135 -17.67 -11.94 -15.21
C GLY A 135 -16.57 -12.68 -14.44
N GLY A 136 -16.31 -12.28 -13.20
CA GLY A 136 -15.56 -13.09 -12.26
C GLY A 136 -16.34 -14.34 -11.86
N ASP A 137 -15.63 -15.44 -11.61
CA ASP A 137 -16.24 -16.69 -11.19
C ASP A 137 -16.21 -16.88 -9.66
N LEU A 138 -17.12 -17.72 -9.15
CA LEU A 138 -17.24 -17.97 -7.71
C LEU A 138 -16.00 -18.65 -7.11
N VAL A 139 -15.30 -19.52 -7.86
CA VAL A 139 -14.14 -20.24 -7.33
C VAL A 139 -13.01 -19.26 -7.07
N SER A 140 -12.67 -18.42 -8.05
CA SER A 140 -11.63 -17.39 -7.90
C SER A 140 -12.01 -16.36 -6.83
N ALA A 141 -13.29 -16.01 -6.72
CA ALA A 141 -13.76 -15.12 -5.66
C ALA A 141 -13.54 -15.70 -4.27
N PHE A 142 -14.03 -16.92 -4.00
CA PHE A 142 -13.85 -17.56 -2.70
C PHE A 142 -12.40 -17.92 -2.40
N ALA A 143 -11.62 -18.29 -3.42
CA ALA A 143 -10.20 -18.54 -3.26
C ALA A 143 -9.47 -17.26 -2.82
N GLU A 144 -9.79 -16.10 -3.41
CA GLU A 144 -9.21 -14.82 -3.00
C GLU A 144 -9.59 -14.45 -1.57
N LEU A 145 -10.88 -14.58 -1.21
CA LEU A 145 -11.35 -14.34 0.17
C LEU A 145 -10.63 -15.21 1.20
N MET A 146 -10.31 -16.46 0.85
CA MET A 146 -9.56 -17.38 1.72
C MET A 146 -8.03 -17.22 1.60
N GLY A 147 -7.53 -16.28 0.78
CA GLY A 147 -6.09 -16.03 0.59
C GLY A 147 -5.38 -17.18 -0.13
N ARG A 148 -6.04 -17.84 -1.08
CA ARG A 148 -5.54 -19.01 -1.81
C ARG A 148 -5.05 -18.64 -3.20
N ARG A 149 -4.16 -19.50 -3.74
CA ARG A 149 -3.43 -19.25 -4.99
C ARG A 149 -4.34 -19.05 -6.20
N ASP A 150 -5.45 -19.76 -6.27
CA ASP A 150 -6.38 -19.67 -7.42
C ASP A 150 -7.34 -18.47 -7.29
N GLY A 151 -7.12 -17.59 -6.31
CA GLY A 151 -7.83 -16.32 -6.16
C GLY A 151 -7.57 -15.38 -7.34
N CYS A 152 -8.52 -14.47 -7.59
CA CYS A 152 -8.44 -13.51 -8.70
C CYS A 152 -7.20 -12.59 -8.64
N SER A 153 -6.62 -12.39 -7.45
CA SER A 153 -5.37 -11.67 -7.19
C SER A 153 -4.32 -12.59 -6.54
N ARG A 154 -4.44 -13.91 -6.78
CA ARG A 154 -3.55 -14.98 -6.28
C ARG A 154 -3.39 -14.98 -4.75
N GLY A 155 -4.45 -14.60 -4.02
CA GLY A 155 -4.47 -14.56 -2.56
C GLY A 155 -3.67 -13.40 -1.95
N LYS A 156 -3.20 -12.44 -2.75
CA LYS A 156 -2.46 -11.26 -2.29
C LYS A 156 -3.37 -10.08 -1.93
N GLY A 157 -4.55 -10.00 -2.53
CA GLY A 157 -5.47 -8.88 -2.37
C GLY A 157 -6.43 -9.05 -1.19
N GLY A 158 -7.00 -10.24 -1.07
CA GLY A 158 -8.11 -10.49 -0.14
C GLY A 158 -9.37 -9.72 -0.52
N SER A 159 -10.30 -9.57 0.44
CA SER A 159 -11.66 -9.03 0.21
C SER A 159 -11.71 -7.68 -0.48
N MET A 160 -10.76 -6.78 -0.23
CA MET A 160 -10.90 -5.38 -0.68
C MET A 160 -10.36 -5.13 -2.08
N HIS A 161 -9.75 -6.12 -2.75
CA HIS A 161 -8.85 -5.91 -3.89
C HIS A 161 -9.08 -6.94 -5.00
N PHE A 162 -10.30 -6.99 -5.52
CA PHE A 162 -10.66 -7.83 -6.65
C PHE A 162 -10.44 -7.06 -7.94
N TYR A 163 -9.83 -7.65 -8.97
CA TYR A 163 -9.64 -7.00 -10.27
C TYR A 163 -10.05 -7.94 -11.40
N LYS A 164 -10.57 -7.40 -12.50
CA LYS A 164 -10.86 -8.18 -13.71
C LYS A 164 -10.46 -7.40 -14.95
N ARG A 165 -9.19 -7.56 -15.34
CA ARG A 165 -8.57 -6.85 -16.48
C ARG A 165 -9.36 -7.01 -17.77
N ASP A 166 -9.71 -8.24 -18.17
CA ASP A 166 -10.37 -8.50 -19.46
C ASP A 166 -11.81 -7.99 -19.54
N ALA A 167 -12.37 -7.56 -18.40
CA ALA A 167 -13.68 -6.94 -18.31
C ALA A 167 -13.57 -5.53 -17.70
N ASN A 168 -12.43 -4.84 -17.86
CA ASN A 168 -12.22 -3.45 -17.43
C ASN A 168 -12.73 -3.14 -16.02
N PHE A 169 -12.55 -4.09 -15.09
CA PHE A 169 -12.82 -3.88 -13.67
C PHE A 169 -11.53 -3.52 -12.96
N PHE A 170 -11.40 -2.24 -12.61
CA PHE A 170 -10.23 -1.64 -11.95
C PHE A 170 -10.28 -1.77 -10.42
N GLY A 171 -11.24 -2.56 -9.96
CA GLY A 171 -11.24 -3.23 -8.68
C GLY A 171 -11.72 -2.43 -7.49
N GLY A 172 -11.58 -3.07 -6.33
CA GLY A 172 -11.86 -2.48 -5.03
C GLY A 172 -10.65 -1.75 -4.45
N HIS A 173 -10.95 -0.57 -3.90
CA HIS A 173 -9.97 0.31 -3.29
C HIS A 173 -10.27 0.50 -1.80
N GLY A 174 -9.25 0.24 -0.96
CA GLY A 174 -9.37 0.29 0.50
C GLY A 174 -9.34 1.71 1.09
N ILE A 175 -8.82 2.69 0.34
CA ILE A 175 -8.71 4.08 0.78
C ILE A 175 -9.94 4.86 0.33
N VAL A 176 -10.75 5.29 1.29
CA VAL A 176 -12.04 5.93 1.06
C VAL A 176 -11.90 7.18 0.18
N GLY A 177 -12.50 7.15 -1.01
CA GLY A 177 -12.53 8.26 -1.97
C GLY A 177 -11.34 8.30 -2.93
N ALA A 178 -10.28 7.51 -2.69
CA ALA A 178 -9.08 7.50 -3.54
C ALA A 178 -9.35 6.94 -4.95
N GLN A 179 -10.38 6.11 -5.09
CA GLN A 179 -10.79 5.58 -6.39
C GLN A 179 -11.40 6.65 -7.30
N VAL A 180 -11.94 7.75 -6.75
CA VAL A 180 -12.67 8.74 -7.54
C VAL A 180 -11.75 9.53 -8.50
N PRO A 181 -10.59 10.06 -8.05
CA PRO A 181 -9.61 10.59 -8.99
C PRO A 181 -9.10 9.55 -9.99
N LEU A 182 -8.97 8.28 -9.59
CA LEU A 182 -8.52 7.20 -10.47
C LEU A 182 -9.56 6.90 -11.57
N GLY A 183 -10.85 6.84 -11.24
CA GLY A 183 -11.94 6.65 -12.19
C GLY A 183 -12.04 7.80 -13.19
N CYS A 184 -11.90 9.04 -12.72
CA CYS A 184 -11.77 10.20 -13.60
C CYS A 184 -10.54 10.09 -14.51
N GLY A 185 -9.41 9.57 -14.03
CA GLY A 185 -8.21 9.30 -14.82
C GLY A 185 -8.44 8.21 -15.90
N ILE A 186 -9.20 7.17 -15.61
CA ILE A 186 -9.59 6.13 -16.59
C ILE A 186 -10.48 6.76 -17.67
N ALA A 187 -11.46 7.57 -17.29
CA ALA A 187 -12.32 8.29 -18.24
C ALA A 187 -11.52 9.28 -19.10
N PHE A 188 -10.52 9.94 -18.53
CA PHE A 188 -9.57 10.77 -19.29
C PHE A 188 -8.85 9.93 -20.34
N ALA A 189 -8.34 8.74 -19.99
CA ALA A 189 -7.67 7.86 -20.93
C ALA A 189 -8.61 7.36 -22.05
N GLN A 190 -9.85 7.00 -21.72
CA GLN A 190 -10.87 6.60 -22.70
C GLN A 190 -11.16 7.73 -23.70
N ARG A 191 -11.31 8.97 -23.21
CA ARG A 191 -11.50 10.16 -24.05
C ARG A 191 -10.27 10.45 -24.90
N TYR A 192 -9.09 10.42 -24.31
CA TYR A 192 -7.81 10.67 -24.98
C TYR A 192 -7.59 9.71 -26.15
N ARG A 193 -7.93 8.43 -25.97
CA ARG A 193 -7.84 7.36 -26.97
C ARG A 193 -9.06 7.24 -27.88
N LYS A 194 -10.09 8.09 -27.68
CA LYS A 194 -11.34 8.10 -28.47
C LYS A 194 -12.05 6.74 -28.49
N GLU A 195 -12.11 6.07 -27.35
CA GLU A 195 -12.61 4.68 -27.26
C GLU A 195 -14.13 4.55 -27.43
N GLY A 196 -14.88 5.64 -27.24
CA GLY A 196 -16.35 5.64 -27.27
C GLY A 196 -16.98 4.87 -26.11
N THR A 197 -16.29 4.80 -24.98
CA THR A 197 -16.65 4.06 -23.76
C THR A 197 -16.68 5.00 -22.57
N VAL A 198 -17.35 4.56 -21.50
CA VAL A 198 -17.47 5.33 -20.25
C VAL A 198 -16.80 4.64 -19.08
N THR A 199 -16.59 5.37 -17.99
CA THR A 199 -16.17 4.83 -16.69
C THR A 199 -17.28 5.06 -15.66
N PHE A 200 -17.73 3.99 -15.00
CA PHE A 200 -18.55 4.04 -13.80
C PHE A 200 -17.64 4.03 -12.58
N ASP A 201 -17.67 5.13 -11.83
CA ASP A 201 -16.77 5.42 -10.71
C ASP A 201 -17.58 5.49 -9.42
N LEU A 202 -17.54 4.40 -8.66
CA LEU A 202 -18.44 4.15 -7.53
C LEU A 202 -17.80 4.59 -6.20
N TYR A 203 -18.60 5.20 -5.34
CA TYR A 203 -18.24 5.58 -3.98
C TYR A 203 -19.46 5.54 -3.05
N GLY A 204 -19.26 5.37 -1.73
CA GLY A 204 -20.35 5.36 -0.76
C GLY A 204 -20.74 6.75 -0.24
N ASP A 205 -21.88 6.85 0.45
CA ASP A 205 -22.36 8.09 1.08
C ASP A 205 -21.33 8.73 2.03
N GLY A 206 -20.60 7.94 2.81
CA GLY A 206 -19.50 8.43 3.65
C GLY A 206 -18.32 8.99 2.84
N ALA A 207 -18.02 8.39 1.69
CA ALA A 207 -16.96 8.84 0.79
C ALA A 207 -17.32 10.13 0.04
N ALA A 208 -18.62 10.46 -0.07
CA ALA A 208 -19.10 11.66 -0.75
C ALA A 208 -18.63 12.99 -0.11
N ASN A 209 -18.03 12.92 1.08
CA ASN A 209 -17.45 14.06 1.81
C ASN A 209 -15.93 14.21 1.64
N GLN A 210 -15.28 13.35 0.84
CA GLN A 210 -13.85 13.44 0.57
C GLN A 210 -13.52 14.62 -0.35
N GLY A 211 -12.51 15.43 0.00
CA GLY A 211 -12.13 16.62 -0.79
C GLY A 211 -11.74 16.30 -2.23
N GLN A 212 -10.96 15.22 -2.42
CA GLN A 212 -10.50 14.76 -3.74
C GLN A 212 -11.64 14.42 -4.72
N LEU A 213 -12.84 14.09 -4.23
CA LEU A 213 -14.01 13.89 -5.09
C LEU A 213 -14.37 15.18 -5.81
N PHE A 214 -14.39 16.31 -5.09
CA PHE A 214 -14.74 17.61 -5.67
C PHE A 214 -13.65 18.14 -6.60
N GLU A 215 -12.38 17.87 -6.28
CA GLU A 215 -11.26 18.18 -7.17
C GLU A 215 -11.37 17.40 -8.49
N ALA A 216 -11.59 16.08 -8.40
CA ALA A 216 -11.75 15.20 -9.56
C ALA A 216 -12.98 15.57 -10.40
N LEU A 217 -14.11 15.84 -9.75
CA LEU A 217 -15.34 16.29 -10.40
C LEU A 217 -15.13 17.59 -11.20
N ASN A 218 -14.44 18.57 -10.61
CA ASN A 218 -14.15 19.84 -11.29
C ASN A 218 -13.34 19.63 -12.56
N MET A 219 -12.29 18.79 -12.49
CA MET A 219 -11.50 18.44 -13.68
C MET A 219 -12.32 17.64 -14.69
N ALA A 220 -13.14 16.69 -14.23
CA ALA A 220 -14.00 15.89 -15.09
C ALA A 220 -14.99 16.76 -15.88
N ALA A 221 -15.60 17.75 -15.23
CA ALA A 221 -16.52 18.68 -15.88
C ALA A 221 -15.79 19.61 -16.86
N LEU A 222 -14.66 20.18 -16.43
CA LEU A 222 -13.83 21.06 -17.26
C LEU A 222 -13.39 20.39 -18.56
N TRP A 223 -13.01 19.12 -18.49
CA TRP A 223 -12.57 18.33 -19.65
C TRP A 223 -13.67 17.51 -20.31
N LYS A 224 -14.92 17.62 -19.83
CA LYS A 224 -16.08 16.86 -20.29
C LYS A 224 -15.83 15.35 -20.33
N LEU A 225 -15.22 14.79 -19.29
CA LEU A 225 -14.84 13.38 -19.27
C LEU A 225 -16.07 12.46 -19.30
N PRO A 226 -15.99 11.29 -19.98
CA PRO A 226 -17.08 10.30 -20.04
C PRO A 226 -17.13 9.46 -18.76
N VAL A 227 -17.35 10.12 -17.61
CA VAL A 227 -17.41 9.47 -16.29
C VAL A 227 -18.80 9.59 -15.68
N ILE A 228 -19.31 8.49 -15.15
CA ILE A 228 -20.54 8.42 -14.36
C ILE A 228 -20.11 8.19 -12.92
N LEU A 229 -20.31 9.22 -12.08
CA LEU A 229 -19.99 9.18 -10.66
C LEU A 229 -21.17 8.57 -9.91
N VAL A 230 -20.99 7.40 -9.31
CA VAL A 230 -22.08 6.63 -8.69
C VAL A 230 -21.93 6.64 -7.18
N CYS A 231 -22.80 7.37 -6.49
CA CYS A 231 -22.91 7.34 -5.04
C CYS A 231 -23.84 6.19 -4.61
N GLU A 232 -23.28 5.13 -4.05
CA GLU A 232 -24.05 4.07 -3.38
C GLU A 232 -24.46 4.52 -1.98
N ASN A 233 -25.61 5.20 -1.90
CA ASN A 233 -26.15 5.68 -0.64
C ASN A 233 -26.82 4.51 0.09
N ASN A 234 -26.13 3.94 1.07
CA ASN A 234 -26.71 2.94 1.96
C ASN A 234 -27.05 3.52 3.34
N HIS A 235 -27.14 4.86 3.42
CA HIS A 235 -27.46 5.71 4.56
C HIS A 235 -26.45 5.76 5.71
N TYR A 236 -25.35 4.97 5.64
CA TYR A 236 -24.39 4.85 6.74
C TYR A 236 -22.93 4.70 6.28
N GLY A 237 -22.14 5.75 6.50
CA GLY A 237 -20.69 5.71 6.42
C GLY A 237 -20.09 5.03 7.65
N MET A 238 -19.75 3.75 7.53
CA MET A 238 -19.39 2.89 8.68
C MET A 238 -20.53 2.84 9.71
N GLY A 239 -20.41 3.57 10.82
CA GLY A 239 -21.45 3.68 11.85
C GLY A 239 -22.15 5.05 11.87
N THR A 240 -21.76 5.97 10.99
CA THR A 240 -22.27 7.35 10.99
C THR A 240 -23.36 7.52 9.94
N ALA A 241 -24.57 7.80 10.40
CA ALA A 241 -25.71 8.06 9.53
C ALA A 241 -25.50 9.31 8.66
N GLU A 242 -26.04 9.30 7.44
CA GLU A 242 -25.84 10.37 6.44
C GLU A 242 -26.16 11.78 6.96
N TRP A 243 -27.25 11.95 7.74
CA TRP A 243 -27.64 13.24 8.30
C TRP A 243 -26.71 13.75 9.42
N LYS A 244 -25.80 12.90 9.91
CA LYS A 244 -24.74 13.28 10.85
C LYS A 244 -23.41 13.56 10.16
N ALA A 245 -23.20 13.02 8.97
CA ALA A 245 -21.96 13.17 8.20
C ALA A 245 -22.03 14.26 7.13
N SER A 246 -23.22 14.47 6.55
CA SER A 246 -23.43 15.34 5.40
C SER A 246 -24.49 16.39 5.72
N LYS A 247 -24.15 17.68 5.54
CA LYS A 247 -25.13 18.78 5.72
C LYS A 247 -26.29 18.69 4.72
N SER A 248 -26.00 18.25 3.50
CA SER A 248 -26.99 17.93 2.48
C SER A 248 -26.84 16.45 2.09
N PRO A 249 -27.84 15.60 2.41
CA PRO A 249 -27.87 14.18 2.01
C PRO A 249 -28.43 13.98 0.59
N ALA A 250 -28.62 15.05 -0.19
CA ALA A 250 -28.98 14.93 -1.61
C ALA A 250 -27.69 14.75 -2.44
N TYR A 251 -27.13 13.54 -2.43
CA TYR A 251 -25.84 13.24 -3.03
C TYR A 251 -25.81 13.47 -4.55
N TYR A 252 -26.92 13.20 -5.24
CA TYR A 252 -27.08 13.51 -6.68
C TYR A 252 -26.94 15.00 -7.04
N LYS A 253 -27.05 15.91 -6.05
CA LYS A 253 -26.87 17.37 -6.23
C LYS A 253 -25.48 17.87 -5.84
N ARG A 254 -24.64 17.02 -5.27
CA ARG A 254 -23.30 17.41 -4.77
C ARG A 254 -22.35 17.83 -5.89
N GLY A 255 -22.72 17.53 -7.12
CA GLY A 255 -22.02 17.95 -8.33
C GLY A 255 -22.10 19.45 -8.62
N ASP A 256 -22.99 20.19 -7.94
CA ASP A 256 -23.29 21.59 -8.18
C ASP A 256 -23.66 21.88 -9.65
N TYR A 257 -22.68 22.20 -10.50
CA TYR A 257 -22.89 22.39 -11.94
C TYR A 257 -22.93 21.07 -12.74
N VAL A 258 -22.51 19.94 -12.16
CA VAL A 258 -22.58 18.63 -12.80
C VAL A 258 -23.98 18.04 -12.63
N PRO A 259 -24.64 17.58 -13.72
CA PRO A 259 -25.98 17.01 -13.65
C PRO A 259 -26.02 15.73 -12.81
N GLY A 260 -27.19 15.38 -12.31
CA GLY A 260 -27.35 14.13 -11.58
C GLY A 260 -28.76 13.62 -11.44
N LEU A 261 -28.87 12.32 -11.12
CA LEU A 261 -30.12 11.61 -10.88
C LEU A 261 -30.04 10.84 -9.57
N LYS A 262 -31.11 10.84 -8.79
CA LYS A 262 -31.32 9.88 -7.70
C LYS A 262 -32.26 8.78 -8.18
N VAL A 263 -31.83 7.55 -7.92
CA VAL A 263 -32.38 6.31 -8.46
C VAL A 263 -32.75 5.40 -7.29
N ASP A 264 -33.86 4.68 -7.40
CA ASP A 264 -34.16 3.57 -6.48
C ASP A 264 -33.17 2.43 -6.75
N GLY A 265 -32.13 2.34 -5.91
CA GLY A 265 -31.09 1.33 -5.98
C GLY A 265 -31.55 -0.06 -5.55
N MET A 266 -32.82 -0.22 -5.17
CA MET A 266 -33.46 -1.51 -4.88
C MET A 266 -34.27 -2.06 -6.07
N ASP A 267 -34.48 -1.26 -7.12
CA ASP A 267 -35.17 -1.67 -8.35
C ASP A 267 -34.14 -1.81 -9.50
N VAL A 268 -33.85 -3.06 -9.86
CA VAL A 268 -32.87 -3.41 -10.92
C VAL A 268 -33.22 -2.78 -12.28
N LEU A 269 -34.51 -2.59 -12.59
CA LEU A 269 -34.93 -1.96 -13.84
C LEU A 269 -34.74 -0.44 -13.80
N ALA A 270 -34.96 0.19 -12.64
CA ALA A 270 -34.68 1.60 -12.45
C ALA A 270 -33.17 1.89 -12.57
N VAL A 271 -32.33 1.06 -11.95
CA VAL A 271 -30.87 1.12 -12.08
C VAL A 271 -30.45 0.97 -13.54
N LYS A 272 -30.92 -0.08 -14.22
CA LYS A 272 -30.60 -0.32 -15.65
C LYS A 272 -30.95 0.89 -16.52
N GLN A 273 -32.14 1.44 -16.33
CA GLN A 273 -32.63 2.57 -17.11
C GLN A 273 -31.81 3.84 -16.85
N ALA A 274 -31.49 4.13 -15.59
CA ALA A 274 -30.67 5.28 -15.22
C ALA A 274 -29.23 5.15 -15.72
N CYS A 275 -28.62 3.97 -15.59
CA CYS A 275 -27.25 3.72 -16.07
C CYS A 275 -27.16 3.83 -17.60
N LYS A 276 -28.17 3.36 -18.33
CA LYS A 276 -28.25 3.51 -19.79
C LYS A 276 -28.30 4.98 -20.18
N PHE A 277 -29.19 5.74 -19.55
CA PHE A 277 -29.30 7.18 -19.75
C PHE A 277 -28.00 7.93 -19.42
N ALA A 278 -27.39 7.62 -18.28
CA ALA A 278 -26.16 8.26 -17.82
C ALA A 278 -24.97 7.96 -18.74
N LYS A 279 -24.90 6.75 -19.29
CA LYS A 279 -23.90 6.39 -20.30
C LYS A 279 -24.04 7.23 -21.56
N ASP A 280 -25.25 7.30 -22.11
CA ASP A 280 -25.52 8.10 -23.32
C ASP A 280 -25.22 9.58 -23.06
N HIS A 281 -25.66 10.11 -21.92
CA HIS A 281 -25.34 11.47 -21.49
C HIS A 281 -23.83 11.71 -21.38
N ALA A 282 -23.09 10.80 -20.73
CA ALA A 282 -21.68 11.00 -20.43
C ALA A 282 -20.80 11.01 -21.68
N LEU A 283 -21.17 10.22 -22.70
CA LEU A 283 -20.49 10.20 -23.98
C LEU A 283 -20.66 11.52 -24.75
N GLU A 284 -21.80 12.19 -24.60
CA GLU A 284 -22.12 13.41 -25.34
C GLU A 284 -21.76 14.70 -24.59
N ASN A 285 -22.03 14.75 -23.28
CA ASN A 285 -22.09 15.99 -22.51
C ASN A 285 -21.00 16.11 -21.43
N GLY A 286 -20.35 15.01 -21.06
CA GLY A 286 -19.39 14.96 -19.94
C GLY A 286 -20.01 14.37 -18.67
N PRO A 287 -19.44 14.62 -17.48
CA PRO A 287 -19.77 13.83 -16.30
C PRO A 287 -21.23 13.96 -15.85
N ILE A 288 -21.75 12.92 -15.20
CA ILE A 288 -23.06 12.90 -14.54
C ILE A 288 -22.98 12.09 -13.23
N ILE A 289 -23.75 12.49 -12.22
CA ILE A 289 -23.81 11.81 -10.92
C ILE A 289 -25.08 10.94 -10.84
N LEU A 290 -24.94 9.70 -10.39
CA LEU A 290 -26.05 8.84 -9.99
C LEU A 290 -26.00 8.58 -8.48
N GLU A 291 -27.03 8.96 -7.74
CA GLU A 291 -27.24 8.47 -6.36
C GLU A 291 -28.11 7.23 -6.40
N MET A 292 -27.53 6.08 -6.08
CA MET A 292 -28.24 4.81 -5.91
C MET A 292 -28.70 4.73 -4.46
N ASP A 293 -29.99 4.98 -4.22
CA ASP A 293 -30.61 4.86 -2.91
C ASP A 293 -30.86 3.38 -2.60
N THR A 294 -30.01 2.78 -1.77
CA THR A 294 -29.94 1.34 -1.56
C THR A 294 -29.75 1.01 -0.08
N TYR A 295 -29.56 -0.26 0.26
CA TYR A 295 -29.38 -0.68 1.64
C TYR A 295 -28.45 -1.87 1.77
N ARG A 296 -27.55 -1.85 2.76
CA ARG A 296 -26.73 -3.03 3.14
C ARG A 296 -27.38 -3.80 4.27
N TYR A 297 -27.55 -5.11 4.14
CA TYR A 297 -28.18 -5.91 5.20
C TYR A 297 -27.20 -6.24 6.33
N HIS A 298 -25.92 -6.51 6.03
CA HIS A 298 -24.88 -6.66 7.05
C HIS A 298 -24.36 -5.32 7.58
N GLY A 299 -23.61 -5.40 8.69
CA GLY A 299 -22.86 -4.27 9.26
C GLY A 299 -21.81 -3.71 8.29
N HIS A 300 -21.02 -2.71 8.72
CA HIS A 300 -20.03 -2.10 7.83
C HIS A 300 -19.08 -3.14 7.24
N SER A 301 -18.52 -3.98 8.12
CA SER A 301 -17.70 -5.14 7.84
C SER A 301 -18.07 -6.26 8.83
N MET A 302 -17.45 -7.44 8.69
CA MET A 302 -17.67 -8.56 9.62
C MET A 302 -17.30 -8.26 11.09
N SER A 303 -16.53 -7.20 11.39
CA SER A 303 -16.24 -6.77 12.76
C SER A 303 -17.31 -5.85 13.37
N ASP A 304 -18.27 -5.38 12.56
CA ASP A 304 -19.36 -4.49 12.99
C ASP A 304 -20.69 -5.26 13.00
N PRO A 305 -21.31 -5.49 14.17
CA PRO A 305 -22.61 -6.16 14.26
C PRO A 305 -23.77 -5.40 13.61
N GLY A 306 -23.60 -4.09 13.38
CA GLY A 306 -24.62 -3.23 12.76
C GLY A 306 -25.89 -3.03 13.59
N SER A 307 -25.91 -3.43 14.87
CA SER A 307 -27.07 -3.33 15.77
C SER A 307 -27.03 -2.15 16.73
N THR A 308 -25.90 -1.43 16.82
CA THR A 308 -25.73 -0.27 17.70
C THR A 308 -26.30 1.03 17.11
N TYR A 309 -26.70 1.02 15.83
CA TYR A 309 -27.11 2.23 15.10
C TYR A 309 -28.33 2.04 14.16
N ARG A 310 -29.02 0.88 14.21
CA ARG A 310 -30.28 0.59 13.45
C ARG A 310 -31.09 -0.58 14.05
N THR A 311 -32.38 -0.68 13.71
CA THR A 311 -33.31 -1.74 14.16
C THR A 311 -33.36 -2.94 13.20
N ARG A 312 -33.71 -4.13 13.70
CA ARG A 312 -33.79 -5.40 12.93
C ARG A 312 -35.24 -5.75 12.61
N ASP A 313 -35.78 -5.30 11.48
CA ASP A 313 -37.09 -5.79 10.98
C ASP A 313 -36.98 -6.40 9.57
N GLU A 314 -37.52 -7.62 9.51
CA GLU A 314 -37.70 -8.67 8.49
C GLU A 314 -37.48 -8.45 6.98
N ILE A 315 -36.98 -9.53 6.34
CA ILE A 315 -37.39 -9.97 4.99
C ILE A 315 -37.44 -11.52 4.92
N ALA A 316 -38.55 -12.10 4.43
CA ALA A 316 -38.66 -13.51 4.04
C ALA A 316 -39.55 -13.72 2.80
N GLY A 317 -39.09 -14.59 1.87
CA GLY A 317 -39.91 -15.36 0.93
C GLY A 317 -39.59 -15.20 -0.57
N ILE A 318 -39.13 -16.28 -1.24
CA ILE A 318 -39.56 -16.81 -2.58
C ILE A 318 -38.55 -17.84 -3.18
N ARG A 319 -39.11 -18.92 -3.78
CA ARG A 319 -38.55 -19.93 -4.73
C ARG A 319 -37.41 -20.87 -4.28
N GLN A 320 -37.80 -21.89 -3.52
CA GLN A 320 -36.94 -22.96 -2.98
C GLN A 320 -36.10 -23.73 -4.02
N ASP A 321 -36.60 -24.00 -5.24
CA ASP A 321 -35.88 -24.89 -6.18
C ASP A 321 -34.68 -24.23 -6.87
N MET A 322 -34.85 -22.99 -7.37
CA MET A 322 -33.72 -22.24 -7.95
C MET A 322 -32.70 -21.87 -6.88
N GLU A 323 -33.19 -21.51 -5.68
CA GLU A 323 -32.34 -21.25 -4.52
C GLU A 323 -31.52 -22.49 -4.12
N LYS A 324 -32.10 -23.69 -4.22
CA LYS A 324 -31.40 -24.96 -3.97
C LYS A 324 -30.27 -25.20 -4.98
N GLU A 325 -30.50 -24.98 -6.27
CA GLU A 325 -29.44 -25.14 -7.29
C GLU A 325 -28.34 -24.08 -7.14
N ILE A 326 -28.70 -22.82 -6.90
CA ILE A 326 -27.74 -21.74 -6.62
C ILE A 326 -26.92 -22.06 -5.37
N ARG A 327 -27.56 -22.59 -4.32
CA ARG A 327 -26.86 -23.01 -3.11
C ARG A 327 -25.86 -24.12 -3.42
N LYS A 328 -26.23 -25.14 -4.20
CA LYS A 328 -25.30 -26.20 -4.61
C LYS A 328 -24.12 -25.65 -5.41
N GLU A 329 -24.37 -24.71 -6.32
CA GLU A 329 -23.34 -24.04 -7.12
C GLU A 329 -22.34 -23.30 -6.25
N VAL A 330 -22.82 -22.48 -5.30
CA VAL A 330 -21.97 -21.76 -4.33
C VAL A 330 -21.21 -22.74 -3.42
N ASP A 331 -21.89 -23.75 -2.88
CA ASP A 331 -21.26 -24.75 -2.00
C ASP A 331 -20.18 -25.54 -2.75
N ALA A 332 -20.40 -25.87 -4.03
CA ALA A 332 -19.42 -26.53 -4.89
C ALA A 332 -18.23 -25.61 -5.23
N ALA A 333 -18.45 -24.33 -5.47
CA ALA A 333 -17.39 -23.37 -5.69
C ALA A 333 -16.50 -23.20 -4.45
N ILE A 334 -17.11 -23.16 -3.26
CA ILE A 334 -16.39 -23.11 -1.99
C ILE A 334 -15.56 -24.37 -1.77
N ALA A 335 -16.10 -25.56 -2.09
CA ALA A 335 -15.37 -26.82 -1.98
C ALA A 335 -14.10 -26.79 -2.86
N LYS A 336 -14.23 -26.40 -4.14
CA LYS A 336 -13.10 -26.24 -5.06
C LYS A 336 -12.11 -25.18 -4.58
N ALA A 337 -12.60 -24.03 -4.12
CA ALA A 337 -11.74 -22.97 -3.59
C ALA A 337 -10.94 -23.45 -2.36
N LYS A 338 -11.51 -24.31 -1.50
CA LYS A 338 -10.79 -24.91 -0.34
C LYS A 338 -9.68 -25.87 -0.76
N GLU A 339 -9.83 -26.53 -1.91
CA GLU A 339 -8.84 -27.44 -2.48
C GLU A 339 -7.65 -26.68 -3.09
N SER A 340 -7.83 -25.43 -3.54
CA SER A 340 -6.72 -24.57 -3.99
C SER A 340 -5.65 -24.46 -2.90
N PRO A 341 -4.36 -24.67 -3.20
CA PRO A 341 -3.30 -24.51 -2.22
C PRO A 341 -3.15 -23.03 -1.83
N MET A 342 -2.44 -22.80 -0.71
CA MET A 342 -1.95 -21.46 -0.37
C MET A 342 -0.92 -21.01 -1.43
N PRO A 343 -0.77 -19.70 -1.68
CA PRO A 343 0.33 -19.19 -2.51
C PRO A 343 1.68 -19.63 -1.95
N ASP A 344 2.63 -19.93 -2.83
CA ASP A 344 3.99 -20.27 -2.42
C ASP A 344 4.67 -19.04 -1.79
N ALA A 345 5.47 -19.25 -0.74
CA ALA A 345 6.18 -18.15 -0.07
C ALA A 345 7.15 -17.42 -1.00
N SER A 346 7.70 -18.09 -2.02
CA SER A 346 8.53 -17.48 -3.06
C SER A 346 7.78 -16.43 -3.89
N GLU A 347 6.45 -16.52 -3.97
CA GLU A 347 5.64 -15.55 -4.72
C GLU A 347 5.36 -14.26 -3.94
N LEU A 348 5.81 -14.15 -2.68
CA LEU A 348 5.49 -13.02 -1.79
C LEU A 348 5.82 -11.65 -2.41
N PHE A 349 6.98 -11.55 -3.06
CA PHE A 349 7.48 -10.30 -3.63
C PHE A 349 7.33 -10.22 -5.16
N THR A 350 6.56 -11.13 -5.76
CA THR A 350 6.24 -11.05 -7.18
C THR A 350 5.21 -9.96 -7.44
N ASN A 351 5.28 -9.34 -8.63
CA ASN A 351 4.36 -8.30 -9.11
C ASN A 351 4.43 -6.97 -8.32
N VAL A 352 5.55 -6.70 -7.63
CA VAL A 352 5.81 -5.36 -7.07
C VAL A 352 6.08 -4.35 -8.21
N TYR A 353 6.71 -4.81 -9.30
CA TYR A 353 6.83 -4.08 -10.57
C TYR A 353 6.29 -4.94 -11.72
N VAL A 354 5.79 -4.29 -12.78
CA VAL A 354 5.19 -4.95 -13.96
C VAL A 354 6.25 -5.52 -14.91
N ASN A 355 7.35 -4.78 -15.10
CA ASN A 355 8.50 -5.24 -15.85
C ASN A 355 9.57 -5.63 -14.83
N ASP A 356 9.94 -6.90 -14.79
CA ASP A 356 11.02 -7.39 -13.93
C ASP A 356 12.33 -6.71 -14.35
N CYS A 357 12.75 -5.70 -13.59
CA CYS A 357 14.06 -5.07 -13.77
C CYS A 357 15.21 -5.96 -13.23
N GLY A 358 14.96 -7.26 -12.99
CA GLY A 358 15.88 -8.13 -12.24
C GLY A 358 16.10 -7.68 -10.78
N LEU A 359 15.25 -6.80 -10.26
CA LEU A 359 15.30 -6.32 -8.88
C LEU A 359 14.64 -7.36 -7.97
N GLU A 360 15.44 -8.21 -7.34
CA GLU A 360 14.98 -9.01 -6.19
C GLU A 360 14.45 -8.04 -5.10
N TRP A 361 13.13 -7.96 -4.97
CA TRP A 361 12.49 -7.27 -3.87
C TRP A 361 12.67 -8.08 -2.58
N ARG A 362 13.79 -7.84 -1.89
CA ARG A 362 13.90 -8.13 -0.46
C ARG A 362 13.54 -6.85 0.28
N LEU A 363 12.27 -6.69 0.65
CA LEU A 363 11.88 -5.76 1.71
C LEU A 363 12.74 -6.09 2.94
N ARG A 364 13.74 -5.24 3.22
CA ARG A 364 14.74 -5.39 4.30
C ARG A 364 14.12 -5.09 5.67
N PHE A 365 13.06 -5.81 6.04
CA PHE A 365 12.59 -5.90 7.42
C PHE A 365 12.50 -7.39 7.77
N LYS A 366 13.48 -7.87 8.56
CA LYS A 366 13.66 -9.25 9.06
C LYS A 366 13.92 -10.35 7.99
N SER A 367 15.17 -10.52 7.58
CA SER A 367 15.84 -11.85 7.39
C SER A 367 17.26 -11.77 6.77
N LYS A 368 18.07 -10.73 7.04
CA LYS A 368 19.52 -10.81 6.74
C LYS A 368 20.22 -11.69 7.78
N ILE A 369 20.04 -13.01 7.67
CA ILE A 369 20.98 -14.00 8.23
C ILE A 369 21.48 -15.00 7.16
N GLU A 370 20.83 -15.21 6.01
CA GLU A 370 21.21 -16.40 5.20
C GLU A 370 21.47 -16.25 3.70
N THR A 371 21.37 -15.09 3.04
CA THR A 371 21.73 -15.04 1.60
C THR A 371 22.14 -13.64 1.15
N SER A 372 23.43 -13.44 0.91
CA SER A 372 23.94 -12.26 0.19
C SER A 372 25.35 -12.55 -0.35
N ILE A 373 25.51 -13.66 -1.10
CA ILE A 373 26.76 -14.01 -1.79
C ILE A 373 26.51 -14.47 -3.24
N ALA A 374 25.27 -14.54 -3.71
CA ALA A 374 24.99 -14.91 -5.10
C ALA A 374 24.18 -13.81 -5.78
N GLY A 375 24.82 -12.92 -6.54
CA GLY A 375 24.06 -12.15 -7.53
C GLY A 375 24.65 -10.85 -8.08
N THR A 376 25.59 -10.16 -7.42
CA THR A 376 26.13 -8.90 -7.98
C THR A 376 27.37 -9.17 -8.82
N LYS A 377 27.16 -9.48 -10.10
CA LYS A 377 28.22 -9.31 -11.11
C LYS A 377 28.52 -7.81 -11.22
N GLY A 378 29.69 -7.41 -10.68
CA GLY A 378 30.37 -6.17 -11.02
C GLY A 378 29.93 -4.91 -10.25
N LYS A 379 30.06 -4.88 -8.91
CA LYS A 379 29.87 -3.61 -8.16
C LYS A 379 31.06 -3.29 -7.26
N GLY A 380 31.60 -2.09 -7.45
CA GLY A 380 32.75 -1.53 -6.75
C GLY A 380 32.43 -1.08 -5.33
N SER A 381 33.49 -1.06 -4.52
CA SER A 381 33.70 -0.40 -3.23
C SER A 381 32.50 -0.11 -2.32
N CYS A 382 32.34 -0.90 -1.26
CA CYS A 382 31.41 -0.64 -0.15
C CYS A 382 32.15 -0.09 1.08
N VAL A 383 31.59 0.95 1.73
CA VAL A 383 32.04 1.48 3.03
C VAL A 383 31.01 1.12 4.11
N ASP A 384 31.36 0.26 5.06
CA ASP A 384 30.45 -0.15 6.15
C ASP A 384 30.85 0.52 7.49
N SER A 385 29.91 1.08 8.26
CA SER A 385 30.17 1.61 9.62
C SER A 385 29.31 0.98 10.72
N VAL A 386 29.86 0.74 11.92
CA VAL A 386 29.19 -0.01 13.01
C VAL A 386 29.25 0.75 14.36
N HIS A 387 28.11 1.20 14.95
CA HIS A 387 27.91 1.70 16.34
C HIS A 387 26.44 2.11 16.70
N PRO A 388 26.06 2.27 17.99
CA PRO A 388 24.86 2.94 18.55
C PRO A 388 24.73 4.48 18.44
N LEU A 389 25.79 5.25 18.18
CA LEU A 389 25.66 6.71 17.92
C LEU A 389 25.20 7.01 16.48
N LEU A 390 24.82 5.97 15.74
CA LEU A 390 24.54 6.01 14.31
C LEU A 390 23.09 6.34 13.94
N GLN A 391 22.16 6.41 14.91
CA GLN A 391 20.74 6.71 14.60
C GLN A 391 20.60 8.01 13.79
N TYR A 392 21.44 9.01 14.10
CA TYR A 392 21.45 10.31 13.43
C TYR A 392 22.57 10.47 12.40
N SER A 393 23.38 9.44 12.14
CA SER A 393 24.44 9.54 11.12
C SER A 393 23.88 9.78 9.70
N PHE A 394 22.65 9.34 9.43
CA PHE A 394 21.94 9.59 8.17
C PHE A 394 20.78 10.59 8.33
N SER A 395 20.63 11.26 9.48
CA SER A 395 19.70 12.38 9.56
C SER A 395 20.24 13.58 8.79
N ASN A 396 19.41 14.61 8.59
CA ASN A 396 19.87 15.85 7.98
C ASN A 396 21.09 16.41 8.74
N GLY A 397 22.17 16.74 8.03
CA GLY A 397 23.46 17.16 8.61
C GLY A 397 24.31 16.04 9.23
N GLY A 398 23.90 14.77 9.13
CA GLY A 398 24.63 13.63 9.69
C GLY A 398 25.86 13.23 8.87
N TRP A 399 26.92 12.77 9.54
CA TRP A 399 28.21 12.44 8.90
C TRP A 399 28.13 11.29 7.88
N GLY A 400 27.22 10.32 8.09
CA GLY A 400 26.97 9.24 7.14
C GLY A 400 26.29 9.72 5.87
N ALA A 401 25.33 10.65 5.99
CA ALA A 401 24.72 11.33 4.85
C ALA A 401 25.74 12.18 4.08
N ALA A 402 26.63 12.88 4.78
CA ALA A 402 27.70 13.66 4.16
C ALA A 402 28.70 12.78 3.39
N LEU A 403 29.14 11.66 3.96
CA LEU A 403 29.97 10.69 3.22
C LEU A 403 29.24 10.10 2.02
N ALA A 404 27.94 9.79 2.15
CA ALA A 404 27.12 9.28 1.04
C ALA A 404 27.00 10.31 -0.10
N ASP A 405 26.90 11.60 0.22
CA ASP A 405 26.92 12.65 -0.78
C ASP A 405 28.28 12.75 -1.48
N ILE A 406 29.39 12.75 -0.72
CA ILE A 406 30.76 12.82 -1.26
C ILE A 406 31.03 11.67 -2.24
N TYR A 407 30.63 10.44 -1.88
CA TYR A 407 30.84 9.24 -2.68
C TYR A 407 29.68 8.90 -3.63
N ALA A 408 28.73 9.82 -3.84
CA ALA A 408 27.58 9.58 -4.70
C ALA A 408 28.00 9.13 -6.10
N ARG A 409 27.37 8.05 -6.59
CA ARG A 409 27.68 7.34 -7.85
C ARG A 409 29.06 6.68 -7.90
N LYS A 410 29.84 6.68 -6.82
CA LYS A 410 31.20 6.11 -6.76
C LYS A 410 31.30 4.92 -5.80
N ALA A 411 30.63 5.01 -4.65
CA ALA A 411 30.60 3.95 -3.64
C ALA A 411 29.30 3.99 -2.83
N ASP A 412 28.85 2.80 -2.41
CA ASP A 412 27.75 2.68 -1.46
C ASP A 412 28.27 2.89 -0.03
N ILE A 413 27.66 3.83 0.70
CA ILE A 413 27.89 4.02 2.14
C ILE A 413 26.78 3.31 2.91
N LEU A 414 27.15 2.29 3.67
CA LEU A 414 26.22 1.44 4.41
C LEU A 414 26.39 1.60 5.93
N LEU A 415 25.25 1.69 6.61
CA LEU A 415 25.17 1.77 8.05
C LEU A 415 24.82 0.41 8.66
N ARG A 416 25.63 -0.05 9.62
CA ARG A 416 25.50 -1.36 10.27
C ARG A 416 25.55 -1.22 11.79
N GLY A 417 24.50 -0.68 12.42
CA GLY A 417 24.41 -0.61 13.88
C GLY A 417 23.04 -0.12 14.34
N TYR A 418 22.68 -0.41 15.59
CA TYR A 418 21.44 0.07 16.21
C TYR A 418 21.74 0.64 17.60
N ILE A 419 20.81 1.46 18.10
CA ILE A 419 20.82 1.94 19.49
C ILE A 419 21.07 0.78 20.47
N GLY A 420 21.94 1.02 21.46
CA GLY A 420 22.28 0.01 22.47
C GLY A 420 23.34 -1.03 22.09
N TRP A 421 23.87 -1.05 20.85
CA TRP A 421 24.96 -1.99 20.50
C TRP A 421 26.27 -1.63 21.23
N ASN A 422 27.06 -2.62 21.60
CA ASN A 422 28.40 -2.49 22.18
C ASN A 422 29.32 -3.54 21.54
N THR A 423 30.59 -3.58 21.94
CA THR A 423 31.56 -4.51 21.36
C THR A 423 31.20 -5.99 21.55
N ARG A 424 30.57 -6.38 22.67
CA ARG A 424 30.03 -7.73 22.87
C ARG A 424 29.01 -8.11 21.80
N ARG A 425 28.06 -7.20 21.53
CA ARG A 425 27.03 -7.45 20.52
C ARG A 425 27.63 -7.54 19.12
N ALA A 426 28.65 -6.73 18.82
CA ALA A 426 29.35 -6.75 17.54
C ALA A 426 29.97 -8.11 17.25
N LEU A 427 30.68 -8.70 18.23
CA LEU A 427 31.29 -10.02 18.08
C LEU A 427 30.29 -11.14 17.79
N GLN A 428 29.11 -11.11 18.41
CA GLN A 428 28.07 -12.13 18.20
C GLN A 428 27.53 -12.18 16.76
N VAL A 429 27.72 -11.11 15.99
CA VAL A 429 27.18 -10.98 14.64
C VAL A 429 28.26 -10.77 13.58
N MET A 430 29.54 -10.79 13.96
CA MET A 430 30.65 -10.42 13.08
C MET A 430 30.68 -11.25 11.80
N ASP A 431 30.60 -12.58 11.91
CA ASP A 431 30.56 -13.50 10.76
C ASP A 431 29.29 -13.32 9.89
N LYS A 432 28.20 -12.80 10.48
CA LYS A 432 26.94 -12.55 9.76
C LYS A 432 26.98 -11.22 9.01
N VAL A 433 27.65 -10.21 9.58
CA VAL A 433 27.77 -8.89 8.96
C VAL A 433 28.88 -8.89 7.91
N PHE A 434 29.99 -9.55 8.21
CA PHE A 434 31.17 -9.65 7.37
C PHE A 434 31.59 -11.11 7.17
N PRO A 435 30.85 -11.89 6.37
CA PRO A 435 31.22 -13.27 6.06
C PRO A 435 32.51 -13.31 5.23
N LYS A 436 33.45 -14.19 5.61
CA LYS A 436 34.76 -14.30 4.95
C LYS A 436 34.65 -14.85 3.51
N ASP A 437 33.62 -15.63 3.23
CA ASP A 437 33.33 -16.23 1.94
C ASP A 437 32.51 -15.32 1.00
N SER A 438 32.28 -14.07 1.38
CA SER A 438 31.59 -13.07 0.53
C SER A 438 32.26 -12.89 -0.82
N PRO A 439 31.51 -12.86 -1.95
CA PRO A 439 32.09 -12.76 -3.28
C PRO A 439 32.60 -11.33 -3.54
N VAL A 440 32.10 -10.38 -2.74
CA VAL A 440 32.47 -8.98 -2.70
C VAL A 440 32.73 -8.64 -1.25
N GLN A 441 33.95 -8.22 -0.96
CA GLN A 441 34.35 -7.74 0.36
C GLN A 441 34.30 -6.20 0.37
N PRO A 442 34.04 -5.56 1.52
CA PRO A 442 34.00 -4.11 1.61
C PRO A 442 35.39 -3.51 1.32
N SER A 443 35.40 -2.35 0.66
CA SER A 443 36.65 -1.63 0.41
C SER A 443 37.10 -0.84 1.63
N LEU A 444 36.16 -0.39 2.46
CA LEU A 444 36.44 0.29 3.73
C LEU A 444 35.45 -0.16 4.80
N VAL A 445 35.94 -0.34 6.02
CA VAL A 445 35.12 -0.55 7.20
C VAL A 445 35.51 0.49 8.25
N ILE A 446 34.54 1.28 8.71
CA ILE A 446 34.72 2.29 9.75
C ILE A 446 34.13 1.75 11.05
N VAL A 447 34.98 1.27 11.94
CA VAL A 447 34.58 0.69 13.22
C VAL A 447 34.43 1.81 14.24
N TYR A 448 33.26 1.94 14.85
CA TYR A 448 33.02 2.97 15.85
C TYR A 448 32.48 2.29 17.11
N PHE A 449 33.24 2.22 18.19
CA PHE A 449 32.78 1.62 19.45
C PHE A 449 33.39 2.34 20.64
N GLY A 450 32.78 2.17 21.82
CA GLY A 450 33.27 2.76 23.06
C GLY A 450 32.23 3.60 23.79
N GLY A 451 31.23 4.15 23.09
CA GLY A 451 30.25 5.04 23.73
C GLY A 451 29.28 4.30 24.65
N ASN A 452 28.76 3.16 24.21
CA ASN A 452 27.91 2.33 25.06
C ASN A 452 28.73 1.48 26.04
N ASP A 453 29.90 1.02 25.59
CA ASP A 453 30.85 0.24 26.39
C ASP A 453 31.29 1.02 27.65
N SER A 454 31.49 2.34 27.52
CA SER A 454 31.94 3.22 28.60
C SER A 454 30.86 3.63 29.61
N ILE A 455 29.61 3.20 29.44
CA ILE A 455 28.56 3.43 30.46
C ILE A 455 28.95 2.69 31.73
N ALA A 456 28.71 3.26 32.91
CA ALA A 456 29.07 2.64 34.18
C ALA A 456 28.32 1.32 34.40
N ALA A 457 28.95 0.39 35.13
CA ALA A 457 28.34 -0.87 35.50
C ALA A 457 27.11 -0.62 36.39
N HIS A 458 25.97 -1.20 36.00
CA HIS A 458 24.78 -1.21 36.84
C HIS A 458 24.88 -2.33 37.89
N SER A 459 24.35 -2.11 39.09
CA SER A 459 24.42 -3.06 40.21
C SER A 459 23.76 -4.42 39.92
N SER A 460 22.80 -4.46 39.00
CA SER A 460 22.15 -5.71 38.55
C SER A 460 23.03 -6.57 37.65
N GLY A 461 24.17 -6.06 37.18
CA GLY A 461 24.99 -6.70 36.14
C GLY A 461 24.39 -6.63 34.73
N LEU A 462 23.21 -6.04 34.56
CA LEU A 462 22.59 -5.81 33.26
C LEU A 462 22.98 -4.43 32.72
N GLY A 463 23.19 -4.33 31.41
CA GLY A 463 23.42 -3.05 30.76
C GLY A 463 24.48 -3.10 29.66
N PRO A 464 24.75 -1.95 29.03
CA PRO A 464 25.67 -1.86 27.90
C PRO A 464 27.15 -1.84 28.31
N HIS A 465 27.47 -1.68 29.60
CA HIS A 465 28.85 -1.61 30.10
C HIS A 465 29.68 -2.82 29.67
N VAL A 466 30.87 -2.57 29.14
CA VAL A 466 31.89 -3.58 28.84
C VAL A 466 33.18 -3.17 29.54
N PRO A 467 33.71 -3.94 30.51
CA PRO A 467 34.97 -3.62 31.20
C PRO A 467 36.11 -3.32 30.22
N ILE A 468 36.99 -2.39 30.58
CA ILE A 468 38.00 -1.84 29.65
C ILE A 468 38.90 -2.92 29.01
N ASP A 469 39.33 -3.92 29.79
CA ASP A 469 40.15 -5.03 29.27
C ASP A 469 39.37 -5.89 28.28
N GLU A 470 38.08 -6.12 28.55
CA GLU A 470 37.18 -6.84 27.64
C GLU A 470 36.88 -6.01 26.38
N TYR A 471 36.72 -4.70 26.52
CA TYR A 471 36.56 -3.80 25.37
C TYR A 471 37.78 -3.85 24.44
N ILE A 472 39.00 -3.79 25.00
CA ILE A 472 40.25 -3.89 24.22
C ILE A 472 40.32 -5.25 23.50
N ASP A 473 40.05 -6.36 24.21
CA ASP A 473 40.05 -7.70 23.62
C ASP A 473 38.98 -7.84 22.52
N ASN A 474 37.78 -7.30 22.75
CA ASN A 474 36.71 -7.33 21.76
C ASN A 474 37.08 -6.52 20.51
N MET A 475 37.62 -5.32 20.69
CA MET A 475 38.07 -4.46 19.58
C MET A 475 39.19 -5.12 18.77
N ARG A 476 40.11 -5.83 19.43
CA ARG A 476 41.16 -6.61 18.78
C ARG A 476 40.59 -7.72 17.90
N LYS A 477 39.65 -8.51 18.45
CA LYS A 477 38.94 -9.57 17.70
C LYS A 477 38.17 -9.03 16.51
N ILE A 478 37.49 -7.89 16.67
CA ILE A 478 36.81 -7.18 15.59
C ILE A 478 37.82 -6.80 14.49
N ALA A 479 38.94 -6.17 14.87
CA ALA A 479 39.98 -5.78 13.93
C ALA A 479 40.60 -6.97 13.18
N GLU A 480 40.93 -8.06 13.88
CA GLU A 480 41.49 -9.27 13.29
C GLU A 480 40.52 -9.91 12.29
N HIS A 481 39.23 -9.96 12.62
CA HIS A 481 38.22 -10.47 11.70
C HIS A 481 38.14 -9.64 10.43
N LEU A 482 38.04 -8.31 10.56
CA LEU A 482 37.93 -7.40 9.41
C LEU A 482 39.17 -7.42 8.52
N LYS A 483 40.37 -7.49 9.10
CA LYS A 483 41.63 -7.67 8.35
C LYS A 483 41.70 -8.99 7.59
N SER A 484 41.00 -10.02 8.08
CA SER A 484 40.98 -11.33 7.43
C SER A 484 40.00 -11.45 6.26
N LEU A 485 39.19 -10.42 5.98
CA LEU A 485 38.21 -10.43 4.89
C LEU A 485 38.88 -10.38 3.51
N SER A 486 39.82 -9.45 3.32
CA SER A 486 40.55 -9.25 2.08
C SER A 486 41.75 -8.34 2.29
N ASP A 487 42.83 -8.57 1.55
CA ASP A 487 43.98 -7.66 1.47
C ASP A 487 43.61 -6.28 0.88
N LYS A 488 42.42 -6.16 0.26
CA LYS A 488 41.87 -4.91 -0.29
C LYS A 488 40.91 -4.19 0.66
N THR A 489 40.52 -4.81 1.77
CA THR A 489 39.65 -4.18 2.76
C THR A 489 40.47 -3.24 3.64
N ARG A 490 40.03 -1.99 3.73
CA ARG A 490 40.61 -0.96 4.61
C ARG A 490 39.81 -0.86 5.89
N VAL A 491 40.47 -0.54 6.99
CA VAL A 491 39.82 -0.42 8.30
C VAL A 491 40.27 0.86 8.98
N ILE A 492 39.29 1.68 9.37
CA ILE A 492 39.48 2.88 10.19
C ILE A 492 38.70 2.67 11.48
N PHE A 493 39.30 3.01 12.60
CA PHE A 493 38.61 3.05 13.88
C PHE A 493 38.25 4.49 14.25
N LEU A 494 37.06 4.71 14.80
CA LEU A 494 36.68 5.95 15.45
C LEU A 494 36.69 5.71 16.95
N SER A 495 37.44 6.53 17.69
CA SER A 495 37.50 6.45 19.15
C SER A 495 36.21 6.96 19.80
N CYS A 496 36.02 6.66 21.09
CA CYS A 496 34.85 7.17 21.83
C CYS A 496 34.85 8.72 21.82
N PRO A 497 33.75 9.39 21.43
CA PRO A 497 33.70 10.85 21.38
C PRO A 497 33.52 11.45 22.79
N PRO A 498 33.80 12.75 22.97
CA PRO A 498 33.41 13.49 24.16
C PRO A 498 31.90 13.59 24.31
N LEU A 499 31.46 13.97 25.50
CA LEU A 499 30.06 14.18 25.81
C LEU A 499 29.91 15.39 26.74
N ASN A 500 28.81 16.11 26.59
CA ASN A 500 28.48 17.21 27.49
C ASN A 500 27.57 16.69 28.61
N GLU A 501 28.16 16.48 29.80
CA GLU A 501 27.45 15.89 30.94
C GLU A 501 26.30 16.77 31.45
N GLU A 502 26.45 18.09 31.40
CA GLU A 502 25.42 19.03 31.85
C GLU A 502 24.22 19.02 30.90
N MET A 503 24.50 19.05 29.59
CA MET A 503 23.47 18.95 28.56
C MET A 503 22.79 17.57 28.58
N LEU A 504 23.54 16.49 28.83
CA LEU A 504 22.99 15.14 28.95
C LEU A 504 22.05 15.02 30.15
N ARG A 505 22.43 15.54 31.32
CA ARG A 505 21.58 15.53 32.52
C ARG A 505 20.27 16.30 32.30
N SER A 506 20.31 17.40 31.56
CA SER A 506 19.12 18.20 31.25
C SER A 506 18.22 17.60 30.17
N SER A 507 18.79 16.85 29.22
CA SER A 507 18.05 16.17 28.14
C SER A 507 17.42 14.85 28.58
N THR A 508 18.01 14.15 29.56
CA THR A 508 17.45 12.93 30.16
C THR A 508 16.32 13.25 31.14
N SER A 509 15.15 13.64 30.63
CA SER A 509 13.89 13.57 31.36
C SER A 509 13.10 12.33 30.92
N SER A 510 13.30 11.18 31.58
CA SER A 510 12.37 10.04 31.39
C SER A 510 12.22 9.16 32.64
N THR A 511 10.97 8.95 33.02
CA THR A 511 10.45 8.15 34.15
C THR A 511 10.47 6.62 33.91
N ILE A 512 11.23 6.13 32.92
CA ILE A 512 11.14 4.74 32.42
C ILE A 512 12.48 3.99 32.43
N LEU A 513 13.63 4.67 32.53
CA LEU A 513 14.97 4.07 32.50
C LEU A 513 15.74 4.39 33.79
N SER A 514 16.56 3.46 34.28
CA SER A 514 17.50 3.73 35.38
C SER A 514 18.52 4.81 34.97
N GLU A 515 19.09 5.50 35.96
CA GLU A 515 20.07 6.56 35.72
C GLU A 515 21.24 6.05 34.87
N ILE A 516 21.38 6.58 33.66
CA ILE A 516 22.50 6.26 32.76
C ILE A 516 23.71 7.06 33.24
N VAL A 517 24.65 6.38 33.90
CA VAL A 517 25.88 7.02 34.36
C VAL A 517 26.96 6.87 33.28
N ARG A 518 27.14 7.92 32.47
CA ARG A 518 28.24 8.05 31.50
C ARG A 518 28.91 9.41 31.71
N THR A 519 30.23 9.43 31.84
CA THR A 519 31.00 10.66 32.09
C THR A 519 31.94 10.96 30.94
N ASN A 520 32.35 12.22 30.83
CA ASN A 520 33.38 12.61 29.88
C ASN A 520 34.68 11.82 30.20
N GLU A 521 35.07 11.74 31.47
CA GLU A 521 36.29 11.00 31.85
C GLU A 521 36.26 9.50 31.47
N THR A 522 35.12 8.81 31.65
CA THR A 522 35.01 7.41 31.22
C THR A 522 35.15 7.27 29.72
N CYS A 523 34.62 8.21 28.93
CA CYS A 523 34.77 8.17 27.49
C CYS A 523 36.22 8.41 27.03
N ARG A 524 36.96 9.30 27.72
CA ARG A 524 38.40 9.50 27.50
C ARG A 524 39.17 8.20 27.64
N VAL A 525 38.93 7.44 28.71
CA VAL A 525 39.60 6.16 28.97
C VAL A 525 39.39 5.16 27.83
N TYR A 526 38.16 5.03 27.32
CA TYR A 526 37.87 4.12 26.19
C TYR A 526 38.42 4.66 24.87
N SER A 527 38.45 5.99 24.68
CA SER A 527 39.11 6.61 23.53
C SER A 527 40.60 6.30 23.51
N ASP A 528 41.30 6.56 24.63
CA ASP A 528 42.74 6.31 24.76
C ASP A 528 43.07 4.84 24.53
N ALA A 529 42.25 3.92 25.05
CA ALA A 529 42.39 2.48 24.83
C ALA A 529 42.23 2.09 23.34
N CYS A 530 41.21 2.63 22.65
CA CYS A 530 41.01 2.41 21.22
C CYS A 530 42.21 2.91 20.40
N VAL A 531 42.68 4.13 20.69
CA VAL A 531 43.83 4.74 20.00
C VAL A 531 45.11 3.94 20.25
N ALA A 532 45.36 3.51 21.49
CA ALA A 532 46.53 2.70 21.85
C ALA A 532 46.51 1.34 21.13
N LEU A 533 45.36 0.66 21.12
CA LEU A 533 45.18 -0.59 20.40
C LEU A 533 45.42 -0.43 18.89
N CYS A 534 44.89 0.63 18.28
CA CYS A 534 45.09 0.89 16.86
C CYS A 534 46.57 1.13 16.52
N LYS A 535 47.30 1.87 17.38
CA LYS A 535 48.76 2.04 17.23
C LYS A 535 49.50 0.71 17.33
N GLU A 536 49.15 -0.13 18.31
CA GLU A 536 49.72 -1.46 18.49
C GLU A 536 49.50 -2.35 17.25
N MET A 537 48.27 -2.35 16.71
CA MET A 537 47.87 -3.19 15.58
C MET A 537 48.20 -2.58 14.20
N LYS A 538 48.82 -1.39 14.18
CA LYS A 538 49.11 -0.58 12.97
C LYS A 538 47.86 -0.30 12.13
N LEU A 539 46.76 0.07 12.79
CA LEU A 539 45.48 0.45 12.18
C LEU A 539 45.34 1.97 12.16
N LYS A 540 44.64 2.49 11.16
CA LYS A 540 44.28 3.91 11.11
C LYS A 540 43.14 4.18 12.10
N VAL A 541 43.23 5.31 12.81
CA VAL A 541 42.26 5.70 13.84
C VAL A 541 42.01 7.20 13.80
N VAL A 542 40.75 7.59 13.98
CA VAL A 542 40.34 8.96 14.24
C VAL A 542 40.12 9.10 15.75
N ASP A 543 40.91 9.97 16.38
CA ASP A 543 40.77 10.32 17.79
C ASP A 543 39.69 11.38 17.97
N LEU A 544 38.43 10.94 17.97
CA LEU A 544 37.26 11.83 18.07
C LEU A 544 37.24 12.60 19.38
N TRP A 545 37.76 12.01 20.46
CA TRP A 545 37.90 12.66 21.75
C TRP A 545 38.64 13.98 21.64
N HIS A 546 39.86 13.93 21.10
CA HIS A 546 40.70 15.11 20.96
C HIS A 546 40.28 15.98 19.78
N ALA A 547 39.82 15.40 18.66
CA ALA A 547 39.44 16.16 17.48
C ALA A 547 38.29 17.15 17.74
N MET A 548 37.23 16.71 18.41
CA MET A 548 36.09 17.58 18.73
C MET A 548 36.47 18.70 19.70
N GLN A 549 37.39 18.43 20.64
CA GLN A 549 37.83 19.39 21.65
C GLN A 549 38.82 20.44 21.14
N LYS A 550 39.25 20.38 19.87
CA LYS A 550 40.03 21.47 19.24
C LYS A 550 39.21 22.75 19.08
N ARG A 551 37.88 22.63 19.03
CA ARG A 551 36.94 23.75 18.98
C ARG A 551 36.65 24.24 20.41
N GLU A 552 36.69 25.54 20.66
CA GLU A 552 36.51 26.10 22.01
C GLU A 552 35.11 25.82 22.60
N ASP A 553 34.06 25.94 21.79
CA ASP A 553 32.66 25.75 22.18
C ASP A 553 32.11 24.35 21.83
N TRP A 554 32.98 23.34 21.77
CA TRP A 554 32.63 21.96 21.40
C TRP A 554 31.49 21.37 22.25
N MET A 555 31.42 21.72 23.54
CA MET A 555 30.42 21.19 24.47
C MET A 555 28.98 21.51 24.03
N THR A 556 28.77 22.68 23.43
CA THR A 556 27.44 23.15 22.99
C THR A 556 27.23 22.97 21.50
N ALA A 557 28.30 23.05 20.72
CA ALA A 557 28.19 23.02 19.27
C ALA A 557 28.18 21.61 18.69
N CYS A 558 28.90 20.64 19.28
CA CYS A 558 29.07 19.32 18.68
C CYS A 558 27.93 18.35 18.99
N PHE A 559 27.00 18.70 19.90
CA PHE A 559 25.96 17.78 20.38
C PHE A 559 24.56 18.41 20.38
N THR A 560 23.56 17.61 20.05
CA THR A 560 22.15 18.02 20.09
C THR A 560 21.52 17.87 21.47
N ASP A 561 21.99 16.90 22.26
CA ASP A 561 21.43 16.54 23.57
C ASP A 561 22.51 16.15 24.61
N GLY A 562 23.77 16.51 24.32
CA GLY A 562 24.94 16.17 25.11
C GLY A 562 25.55 14.79 24.80
N LEU A 563 24.91 13.99 23.94
CA LEU A 563 25.37 12.65 23.55
C LEU A 563 25.42 12.46 22.03
N HIS A 564 24.34 12.82 21.33
CA HIS A 564 24.22 12.67 19.89
C HIS A 564 24.84 13.86 19.17
N LEU A 565 25.48 13.60 18.03
CA LEU A 565 26.18 14.62 17.25
C LEU A 565 25.19 15.58 16.57
N SER A 566 25.50 16.86 16.63
CA SER A 566 24.91 17.89 15.77
C SER A 566 25.47 17.80 14.34
N GLU A 567 25.05 18.72 13.48
CA GLU A 567 25.65 18.91 12.16
C GLU A 567 27.13 19.31 12.28
N GLU A 568 27.47 20.23 13.18
CA GLU A 568 28.86 20.65 13.41
C GLU A 568 29.73 19.51 13.95
N GLY A 569 29.20 18.71 14.89
CA GLY A 569 29.90 17.53 15.39
C GLY A 569 30.11 16.48 14.29
N SER A 570 29.11 16.31 13.42
CA SER A 570 29.17 15.43 12.26
C SER A 570 30.21 15.90 11.23
N ASN A 571 30.31 17.20 10.98
CA ASN A 571 31.30 17.77 10.06
C ASN A 571 32.74 17.47 10.52
N ILE A 572 33.03 17.57 11.82
CA ILE A 572 34.35 17.20 12.36
C ILE A 572 34.65 15.72 12.11
N VAL A 573 33.66 14.83 12.29
CA VAL A 573 33.84 13.39 12.03
C VAL A 573 34.18 13.15 10.55
N VAL A 574 33.46 13.80 9.63
CA VAL A 574 33.72 13.70 8.19
C VAL A 574 35.12 14.21 7.87
N GLU A 575 35.48 15.42 8.32
CA GLU A 575 36.79 16.02 8.07
C GLU A 575 37.95 15.12 8.52
N GLU A 576 37.87 14.56 9.72
CA GLU A 576 38.94 13.70 10.25
C GLU A 576 38.97 12.32 9.55
N ILE A 577 37.83 11.73 9.18
CA ILE A 577 37.80 10.52 8.33
C ILE A 577 38.46 10.79 6.99
N LEU A 578 38.07 11.89 6.34
CA LEU A 578 38.58 12.30 5.05
C LEU A 578 40.08 12.61 5.09
N LYS A 579 40.57 13.18 6.20
CA LYS A 579 42.00 13.38 6.45
C LYS A 579 42.75 12.06 6.55
N VAL A 580 42.22 11.09 7.31
CA VAL A 580 42.82 9.75 7.40
C VAL A 580 42.86 9.06 6.03
N LEU A 581 41.82 9.21 5.21
CA LEU A 581 41.79 8.66 3.86
C LEU A 581 42.85 9.30 2.96
N LYS A 582 43.01 10.63 3.01
CA LYS A 582 44.06 11.35 2.27
C LYS A 582 45.46 10.93 2.68
N GLU A 583 45.71 10.79 3.99
CA GLU A 583 47.01 10.36 4.50
C GLU A 583 47.32 8.89 4.15
N ALA A 584 46.29 8.06 3.93
CA ALA A 584 46.44 6.66 3.59
C ALA A 584 46.51 6.40 2.07
N ASP A 585 46.21 7.39 1.22
CA ASP A 585 46.12 7.22 -0.23
C ASP A 585 47.43 6.73 -0.89
N ASP A 586 48.59 7.08 -0.32
CA ASP A 586 49.89 6.60 -0.83
C ASP A 586 50.23 5.16 -0.34
N GLU A 587 49.52 4.68 0.69
CA GLU A 587 49.74 3.36 1.29
C GLU A 587 48.70 2.31 0.84
N TRP A 588 47.51 2.74 0.39
CA TRP A 588 46.36 1.86 0.16
C TRP A 588 46.06 1.65 -1.33
N GLU A 589 46.10 0.38 -1.77
CA GLU A 589 45.67 -0.05 -3.12
C GLU A 589 44.46 -1.02 -3.10
N PRO A 590 43.26 -0.64 -3.56
CA PRO A 590 42.94 0.58 -4.31
C PRO A 590 42.86 1.82 -3.42
N ARG A 591 43.19 2.97 -4.01
CA ARG A 591 42.96 4.29 -3.41
C ARG A 591 41.47 4.50 -3.19
N LEU A 592 41.12 5.12 -2.07
CA LEU A 592 39.73 5.45 -1.76
C LEU A 592 39.40 6.90 -2.12
N HIS A 593 40.29 7.55 -2.87
CA HIS A 593 40.03 8.86 -3.42
C HIS A 593 38.79 8.88 -4.29
N TRP A 594 37.81 9.75 -3.99
CA TRP A 594 36.52 9.74 -4.71
C TRP A 594 36.71 9.92 -6.24
N LYS A 595 37.70 10.72 -6.66
CA LYS A 595 38.11 10.85 -8.09
C LYS A 595 38.83 9.62 -8.65
N ALA A 596 39.45 8.80 -7.80
CA ALA A 596 40.10 7.56 -8.21
C ALA A 596 39.12 6.38 -8.30
N LEU A 597 37.93 6.51 -7.70
CA LEU A 597 36.86 5.52 -7.81
C LEU A 597 36.11 5.66 -9.15
N PRO A 598 35.71 4.54 -9.78
CA PRO A 598 34.93 4.58 -11.01
C PRO A 598 33.51 5.12 -10.74
N THR A 599 32.93 5.82 -11.71
CA THR A 599 31.50 6.19 -11.68
C THR A 599 30.64 5.02 -12.10
N GLU A 600 29.55 4.80 -11.37
CA GLU A 600 28.50 3.86 -11.75
C GLU A 600 27.77 4.38 -13.00
N PHE A 601 27.69 3.53 -14.03
CA PHE A 601 27.09 3.85 -15.34
C PHE A 601 27.76 5.05 -16.05
N ALA A 602 29.08 5.00 -16.17
CA ALA A 602 29.88 6.05 -16.80
C ALA A 602 29.86 6.00 -18.34
N GLU A 603 29.17 5.04 -18.95
CA GLU A 603 29.17 4.87 -20.40
C GLU A 603 28.42 6.00 -21.13
N ASP A 604 28.93 6.41 -22.29
CA ASP A 604 28.26 7.40 -23.13
C ASP A 604 26.92 6.86 -23.66
N SER A 605 25.89 7.70 -23.65
CA SER A 605 24.56 7.34 -24.15
C SER A 605 24.10 8.26 -25.28
N PRO A 606 23.45 7.74 -26.33
CA PRO A 606 22.81 8.58 -27.35
C PRO A 606 21.58 9.33 -26.80
N TYR A 607 21.17 9.03 -25.56
CA TYR A 607 20.09 9.71 -24.84
C TYR A 607 20.59 10.80 -23.88
N ASP A 608 21.90 11.04 -23.82
CA ASP A 608 22.48 12.12 -23.03
C ASP A 608 22.22 13.49 -23.67
N LEU A 609 22.49 14.56 -22.91
CA LEU A 609 22.29 15.94 -23.38
C LEU A 609 23.11 16.22 -24.64
N VAL A 610 22.51 16.85 -25.64
CA VAL A 610 23.21 17.18 -26.88
C VAL A 610 24.16 18.37 -26.67
N SER A 611 25.36 18.28 -27.26
CA SER A 611 26.35 19.36 -27.26
C SER A 611 25.76 20.63 -27.90
N PHE A 612 26.32 21.79 -27.57
CA PHE A 612 25.91 23.06 -28.20
C PHE A 612 26.05 23.04 -29.73
N ALA A 613 27.02 22.29 -30.26
CA ALA A 613 27.24 22.15 -31.69
C ALA A 613 26.29 21.14 -32.37
N GLY A 614 25.52 20.35 -31.61
CA GLY A 614 24.55 19.39 -32.15
C GLY A 614 25.15 18.11 -32.72
N ASP A 615 26.46 17.91 -32.56
CA ASP A 615 27.25 16.86 -33.22
C ASP A 615 27.58 15.66 -32.32
N ALA A 616 27.39 15.80 -31.01
CA ALA A 616 27.68 14.78 -30.02
C ALA A 616 26.73 14.89 -28.82
N THR A 617 26.64 13.83 -28.02
CA THR A 617 26.06 13.90 -26.67
C THR A 617 27.14 14.19 -25.63
N VAL A 618 26.74 14.78 -24.51
CA VAL A 618 27.61 15.16 -23.40
C VAL A 618 27.22 14.34 -22.19
N ASN A 619 28.09 13.40 -21.84
CA ASN A 619 27.90 12.50 -20.72
C ASN A 619 28.04 13.26 -19.38
N PRO A 620 26.96 13.36 -18.57
CA PRO A 620 26.98 14.07 -17.30
C PRO A 620 27.42 13.20 -16.11
N SER A 621 27.86 11.96 -16.34
CA SER A 621 28.20 11.00 -15.28
C SER A 621 29.31 11.51 -14.34
N GLU A 622 30.26 12.31 -14.84
CA GLU A 622 31.32 12.92 -14.02
C GLU A 622 31.00 14.35 -13.56
N TRP A 623 29.83 14.90 -13.90
CA TRP A 623 29.50 16.28 -13.53
C TRP A 623 29.25 16.41 -12.01
N THR A 624 29.95 17.33 -11.37
CA THR A 624 29.78 17.70 -9.96
C THR A 624 29.21 19.11 -9.85
N ILE A 625 27.92 19.27 -10.16
CA ILE A 625 27.25 20.57 -10.09
C ILE A 625 26.97 20.89 -8.61
N HIS A 626 27.38 22.08 -8.14
CA HIS A 626 27.10 22.63 -6.80
C HIS A 626 27.82 22.02 -5.58
N ARG A 627 28.89 21.23 -5.74
CA ARG A 627 29.60 20.66 -4.58
C ARG A 627 30.88 21.44 -4.25
N LYS A 628 30.93 22.08 -3.08
CA LYS A 628 32.19 22.26 -2.36
C LYS A 628 32.48 20.92 -1.68
N ILE A 629 33.28 20.08 -2.32
CA ILE A 629 33.63 18.79 -1.74
C ILE A 629 34.71 19.07 -0.68
N PRO A 630 34.51 18.77 0.61
CA PRO A 630 35.50 19.04 1.70
C PRO A 630 36.86 18.36 1.51
N TRP A 631 36.98 17.60 0.43
CA TRP A 631 38.15 16.85 0.06
C TRP A 631 39.13 17.63 -0.83
N ASP A 632 38.65 18.60 -1.59
CA ASP A 632 39.48 19.56 -2.33
C ASP A 632 39.50 20.89 -1.55
#